data_AF-A0A7X2SF78-F1
#
_entry.id   AF-A0A7X2SF78-F1
#
_cell.length_a   1.000
_cell.length_b   1.000
_cell.length_c   1.000
_cell.angle_alpha   90.00
_cell.angle_beta   90.00
_cell.angle_gamma   90.00
#
_symmetry.space_group_name_H-M   'P 1'
#
loop_
_entity.id
_entity.type
_entity.pdbx_description
1 polymer ?
#
loop_
_entity_poly.entity_id
_entity_poly.type
_entity_poly.pdbx_seq_one_letter_code
_entity_poly.pdbx_strand_id
1 'polypeptide(L)' 'MAVSYKPQLSYSDFRDLKDQIQFQSTEGKIWFGEQRMLLMNLSSLAAFRREIVNSMGIER' A
#
# COMPACT_ATOMS: atom_id res chain seq x y z
N MET A 1 -1.74 10.57 26.89
CA MET A 1 -0.92 11.43 26.00
C MET A 1 -1.68 11.60 24.70
N ALA A 2 -2.21 12.79 24.43
CA ALA A 2 -3.00 13.03 23.22
C ALA A 2 -2.06 13.26 22.04
N VAL A 3 -2.13 12.38 21.03
CA VAL A 3 -1.39 12.58 19.78
C VAL A 3 -2.07 13.73 19.04
N SER A 4 -1.45 14.91 19.08
CA SER A 4 -1.89 16.07 18.33
C SER A 4 -1.64 15.81 16.85
N TYR A 5 -2.68 15.38 16.12
CA TYR A 5 -2.63 15.22 14.67
C TYR A 5 -2.39 16.59 14.02
N LYS A 6 -1.19 16.81 13.47
CA LYS A 6 -0.85 17.99 12.67
C LYS A 6 -1.27 17.74 11.23
N PRO A 7 -2.27 18.47 10.68
CA PRO A 7 -2.87 18.15 9.39
C PRO A 7 -2.13 18.80 8.21
N GLN A 8 -0.92 19.32 8.41
CA GLN A 8 -0.17 20.04 7.38
C GLN A 8 1.03 19.21 6.97
N LEU A 9 0.75 18.08 6.31
CA LEU A 9 1.74 17.36 5.52
C LEU A 9 2.16 18.28 4.37
N SER A 10 3.33 18.92 4.48
CA SER A 10 3.89 19.63 3.35
C SER A 10 4.34 18.58 2.34
N TYR A 11 4.09 18.82 1.05
CA TYR A 11 4.48 17.89 -0.02
C TYR A 11 6.01 17.63 -0.08
N SER A 12 6.80 18.46 0.60
CA SER A 12 8.23 18.21 0.87
C SER A 12 8.50 16.97 1.70
N ASP A 13 7.58 16.58 2.59
CA ASP A 13 7.86 15.67 3.69
C ASP A 13 7.91 14.19 3.25
N PHE A 14 7.49 13.88 2.01
CA PHE A 14 7.47 12.52 1.44
C PHE A 14 8.10 12.46 0.04
N ARG A 15 8.78 13.53 -0.39
CA ARG A 15 9.29 13.60 -1.76
C ARG A 15 10.31 12.50 -2.02
N ASP A 16 11.19 12.24 -1.06
CA ASP A 16 12.15 11.14 -1.03
C ASP A 16 11.52 9.75 -1.16
N LEU A 17 10.36 9.52 -0.55
CA LEU A 17 9.62 8.27 -0.65
C LEU A 17 8.88 8.15 -1.99
N LYS A 18 8.27 9.24 -2.45
CA LYS A 18 7.57 9.27 -3.73
C LYS A 18 8.53 8.98 -4.88
N ASP A 19 9.73 9.55 -4.85
CA ASP A 19 10.73 9.39 -5.90
C ASP A 19 11.25 7.94 -6.00
N GLN A 20 11.07 7.13 -4.95
CA GLN A 20 11.38 5.70 -4.97
C GLN A 20 10.29 4.85 -5.66
N ILE A 21 9.09 5.38 -5.91
CA ILE A 21 8.01 4.64 -6.58
C ILE A 21 8.15 4.78 -8.10
N GLN A 22 8.43 3.67 -8.78
CA GLN A 22 8.64 3.65 -10.23
C GLN A 22 7.66 2.72 -10.93
N PHE A 23 6.98 3.24 -11.96
CA PHE A 23 6.10 2.47 -12.84
C PHE A 23 6.83 2.19 -14.16
N GLN A 24 7.21 0.93 -14.37
CA GLN A 24 7.77 0.41 -15.60
C GLN A 24 6.65 -0.24 -16.43
N SER A 25 5.82 0.58 -17.08
CA SER A 25 4.62 0.11 -17.78
C SER A 25 4.91 -0.85 -18.93
N THR A 26 6.06 -0.73 -19.60
CA THR A 26 6.49 -1.65 -20.67
C THR A 26 6.66 -3.08 -20.18
N GLU A 27 7.07 -3.26 -18.93
CA GLU A 27 7.25 -4.57 -18.30
C GLU A 27 6.11 -4.94 -17.34
N GLY A 28 5.12 -4.06 -17.16
CA GLY A 28 4.03 -4.24 -16.20
C GLY A 28 4.50 -4.23 -14.74
N LYS A 29 5.59 -3.51 -14.43
CA LYS A 29 6.18 -3.49 -13.09
C LYS A 29 5.99 -2.17 -12.36
N ILE A 30 5.81 -2.28 -11.04
CA ILE A 30 5.81 -1.21 -10.06
C ILE A 30 6.88 -1.59 -9.04
N TRP A 31 7.75 -0.63 -8.73
CA TRP A 31 8.84 -0.78 -7.77
C TRP A 31 8.72 0.28 -6.69
N PHE A 32 9.21 -0.04 -5.51
CA PHE A 32 9.50 0.90 -4.43
C PHE A 32 10.93 0.64 -3.97
N GLY A 33 11.87 1.49 -4.42
CA GLY A 33 13.29 1.17 -4.37
C GLY A 33 13.57 -0.11 -5.17
N GLU A 34 14.12 -1.14 -4.53
CA GLU A 34 14.38 -2.46 -5.12
C GLU A 34 13.25 -3.48 -4.85
N GLN A 35 12.18 -3.08 -4.15
CA GLN A 35 11.07 -3.97 -3.79
C GLN A 35 9.97 -3.95 -4.85
N ARG A 36 9.51 -5.15 -5.25
CA ARG A 36 8.43 -5.31 -6.22
C ARG A 36 7.07 -5.04 -5.57
N MET A 37 6.30 -4.12 -6.14
CA MET A 37 4.99 -3.70 -5.63
C MET A 37 3.84 -4.09 -6.57
N LEU A 38 2.62 -4.19 -6.03
CA LEU A 38 1.40 -4.43 -6.82
C LEU A 38 0.38 -3.35 -6.51
N LEU A 39 -0.26 -2.82 -7.55
CA LEU A 39 -1.44 -1.98 -7.40
C LEU A 39 -2.68 -2.87 -7.49
N MET A 40 -3.48 -2.91 -6.43
CA MET A 40 -4.63 -3.80 -6.32
C MET A 40 -5.89 -3.04 -5.94
N ASN A 41 -7.04 -3.54 -6.38
CA ASN A 41 -8.33 -2.99 -5.99
C ASN A 41 -8.65 -3.39 -4.53
N LEU A 42 -9.03 -2.40 -3.72
CA LEU A 42 -9.41 -2.60 -2.33
C LEU A 42 -10.62 -3.53 -2.18
N SER A 43 -11.61 -3.48 -3.08
CA SER A 43 -12.79 -4.35 -3.02
C SER A 43 -12.41 -5.82 -3.23
N SER A 44 -11.45 -6.09 -4.11
CA SER A 44 -10.89 -7.42 -4.33
C SER A 44 -10.15 -7.94 -3.09
N LEU A 45 -9.39 -7.08 -2.39
CA LEU A 45 -8.75 -7.44 -1.13
C LEU A 45 -9.76 -7.72 -0.02
N ALA A 46 -10.85 -6.95 0.06
CA ALA A 46 -11.91 -7.18 1.05
C ALA A 46 -12.63 -8.52 0.81
N ALA A 47 -12.93 -8.84 -0.45
CA ALA A 47 -13.49 -10.14 -0.83
C ALA A 47 -12.53 -11.28 -0.50
N PHE A 48 -11.25 -11.13 -0.87
CA PHE A 48 -10.20 -12.10 -0.56
C PHE A 48 -10.06 -12.36 0.95
N ARG A 49 -10.06 -11.30 1.77
CA ARG A 49 -10.07 -11.43 3.24
C ARG A 49 -11.28 -12.23 3.73
N ARG A 50 -12.47 -11.97 3.21
CA ARG A 50 -13.69 -12.70 3.60
C ARG A 50 -13.56 -14.19 3.28
N GLU A 51 -13.01 -14.55 2.12
CA GLU A 51 -12.79 -15.94 1.74
C GLU A 51 -11.75 -16.63 2.62
N ILE A 52 -10.63 -15.95 2.93
CA ILE A 52 -9.62 -16.44 3.89
C ILE A 52 -10.28 -16.70 5.25
N VAL A 53 -11.00 -15.72 5.80
CA VAL A 53 -11.62 -15.87 7.12
C VAL A 53 -12.65 -17.01 7.13
N ASN A 54 -13.46 -17.13 6.08
CA ASN A 54 -14.44 -18.20 5.96
C ASN A 54 -13.82 -19.59 5.83
N SER A 55 -12.63 -19.69 5.22
CA SER A 55 -11.95 -20.97 5.01
C SER A 55 -11.02 -21.36 6.16
N MET A 56 -10.43 -20.39 6.85
CA MET A 56 -9.33 -20.61 7.78
C MET A 56 -9.60 -20.13 9.22
N GLY A 57 -10.67 -19.37 9.45
CA GLY A 57 -10.94 -18.69 10.71
C GLY A 57 -10.21 -17.35 10.82
N ILE A 58 -10.42 -16.65 11.94
CA ILE A 58 -9.88 -15.29 12.18
C ILE A 58 -8.48 -15.33 12.83
N GLU A 59 -8.17 -16.37 13.61
CA GLU A 59 -7.01 -16.40 14.54
C GLU A 59 -5.87 -17.33 14.09
N ARG A 60 -5.58 -17.42 12.79
CA ARG A 60 -4.34 -18.12 12.36
C ARG A 60 -3.10 -17.29 12.58
#